data_AF-A0A2E7Q251-F1
#
_entry.id   AF-A0A2E7Q251-F1
#
_cell.length_a   1.000
_cell.length_b   1.000
_cell.length_c   1.000
_cell.angle_alpha   90.00
_cell.angle_beta   90.00
_cell.angle_gamma   90.00
#
_symmetry.space_group_name_H-M   'P 1'
#
loop_
_entity.id
_entity.type
_entity.pdbx_description
1 polymer ?
#
loop_
_entity_poly.entity_id
_entity_poly.type
_entity_poly.pdbx_seq_one_letter_code
_entity_poly.pdbx_strand_id
1 'polypeptide(L)'
;MPTLIAIILIFVLSLGFTAALRAGATASVTYPQKRPILGGGDPETHAWQRFHVRYYTMTLLFVAFEMEMMFMYPWAVVFVEEGPKALAEMGMFLTILSVGILYGWREGIFRWE
;
A
#
# COMPACT_ATOMS: atom_id res chain seq x y z
N MET A 1 14.94 35.36 -14.68
CA MET A 1 15.67 35.00 -15.93
C MET A 1 16.81 34.01 -15.70
N PRO A 2 17.79 34.22 -14.80
CA PRO A 2 18.91 33.28 -14.63
C PRO A 2 18.49 31.92 -14.04
N THR A 3 17.46 31.89 -13.19
CA THR A 3 16.92 30.66 -12.59
C THR A 3 16.26 29.73 -13.61
N LEU A 4 15.55 30.26 -14.60
CA LEU A 4 14.92 29.48 -15.67
C LEU A 4 15.96 28.83 -16.59
N ILE A 5 17.03 29.56 -16.92
CA ILE A 5 18.15 29.04 -17.71
C ILE A 5 18.85 27.90 -16.97
N ALA A 6 19.07 28.04 -15.67
CA ALA A 6 19.66 26.99 -14.85
C ALA A 6 18.78 25.72 -14.81
N ILE A 7 17.46 25.86 -14.69
CA ILE A 7 16.53 24.73 -14.69
C ILE A 7 16.56 23.99 -16.04
N ILE A 8 16.53 24.72 -17.16
CA ILE A 8 16.60 24.13 -18.50
C ILE A 8 17.93 23.41 -18.71
N LEU A 9 19.04 24.00 -18.28
CA LEU A 9 20.37 23.39 -18.37
C LEU A 9 20.45 22.07 -17.59
N ILE A 10 19.96 22.04 -16.36
CA ILE A 10 19.92 20.84 -15.52
C ILE A 10 19.03 19.76 -16.16
N PHE A 11 17.89 20.15 -16.73
CA PHE A 11 17.00 19.22 -17.42
C PHE A 11 17.66 18.60 -18.66
N VAL A 12 18.34 19.40 -19.48
CA VAL A 12 19.06 18.91 -20.67
C VAL A 12 20.25 18.02 -20.28
N LEU A 13 21.00 18.39 -19.24
CA LEU A 13 22.12 17.60 -18.75
C LEU A 13 21.66 16.26 -18.16
N SER A 14 20.56 16.24 -17.40
CA SER A 14 20.00 15.00 -16.85
C SER A 14 19.42 14.08 -17.93
N LEU A 15 18.75 14.63 -18.95
CA LEU A 15 18.31 13.86 -20.11
C LEU A 15 19.49 13.29 -20.91
N GLY A 16 20.51 14.11 -21.16
CA GLY A 16 21.71 13.70 -21.88
C GLY A 16 22.49 12.63 -21.12
N PHE A 17 22.64 12.78 -19.81
CA PHE A 17 23.31 11.82 -18.94
C PHE A 17 22.58 10.48 -18.90
N THR A 18 21.26 10.49 -18.76
CA THR A 18 20.45 9.25 -18.78
C THR A 18 20.46 8.55 -20.14
N ALA A 19 20.45 9.29 -21.25
CA ALA A 19 20.60 8.74 -22.58
C ALA A 19 21.99 8.11 -22.81
N ALA A 20 23.05 8.78 -22.35
CA ALA A 20 24.42 8.28 -22.42
C ALA A 20 24.61 6.99 -21.62
N LEU A 21 24.06 6.93 -20.40
CA LEU A 21 24.08 5.71 -19.59
C LEU A 21 23.33 4.57 -20.26
N ARG A 22 22.17 4.81 -20.89
CA ARG A 22 21.42 3.78 -21.61
C ARG A 22 22.11 3.29 -22.87
N ALA A 23 22.80 4.17 -23.60
CA ALA A 23 23.59 3.78 -24.77
C ALA A 23 24.76 2.86 -24.37
N GLY A 24 25.45 3.17 -23.27
CA GLY A 24 26.53 2.35 -22.72
C GLY A 24 26.07 1.08 -22.00
N ALA A 25 24.84 1.06 -21.48
CA ALA A 25 24.26 -0.09 -20.78
C ALA A 25 23.75 -1.21 -21.71
N THR A 26 24.05 -1.16 -23.01
CA THR A 26 23.73 -2.21 -23.99
C THR A 26 24.61 -3.45 -23.85
N ALA A 27 25.02 -3.80 -22.63
CA ALA A 27 25.58 -5.11 -22.35
C ALA A 27 24.52 -6.17 -22.69
N SER A 28 24.82 -6.97 -23.71
CA SER A 28 24.03 -8.13 -24.08
C SER A 28 23.97 -9.10 -22.91
N VAL A 29 22.94 -8.98 -22.07
CA VAL A 29 22.67 -9.96 -21.01
C VAL A 29 22.46 -11.33 -21.66
N THR A 30 23.18 -12.34 -21.20
CA THR A 30 23.13 -13.70 -21.74
C THR A 30 21.70 -14.24 -21.60
N TYR A 31 21.22 -15.06 -22.54
CA TYR A 31 19.86 -15.64 -22.52
C TYR A 31 19.39 -16.18 -21.14
N PRO A 32 20.23 -16.85 -20.32
CA PRO A 32 19.85 -17.28 -18.97
C PRO A 32 19.53 -16.14 -17.99
N GLN A 33 20.15 -14.98 -18.15
CA GLN A 33 19.96 -13.79 -17.30
C GLN A 33 18.69 -13.00 -17.66
N LYS A 34 18.05 -13.33 -18.79
CA LYS A 34 16.78 -12.73 -19.22
C LYS A 34 15.55 -13.49 -18.73
N ARG A 35 15.73 -14.62 -18.03
CA ARG A 35 14.63 -15.44 -17.50
C ARG A 35 14.13 -14.85 -16.17
N PRO A 36 12.82 -14.88 -15.89
CA PRO A 36 12.25 -14.48 -14.59
C PRO A 36 12.81 -15.25 -13.38
N ILE A 37 13.29 -16.48 -13.60
CA ILE A 37 13.84 -17.36 -12.57
C ILE A 37 15.30 -17.66 -12.91
N LEU A 38 16.23 -17.24 -12.03
CA LEU A 38 17.67 -17.48 -12.19
C LEU A 38 18.09 -18.88 -11.73
N GLY A 39 17.24 -19.58 -10.96
CA GLY A 39 17.48 -20.95 -10.48
C GLY A 39 17.34 -22.05 -11.53
N GLY A 40 17.12 -21.71 -12.81
CA GLY A 40 17.11 -22.67 -13.92
C GLY A 40 15.77 -23.34 -14.21
N GLY A 41 14.86 -23.42 -13.22
CA GLY A 41 13.52 -23.98 -13.39
C GLY A 41 12.61 -23.13 -14.29
N ASP A 42 11.80 -23.79 -15.11
CA ASP A 42 10.71 -23.13 -15.83
C ASP A 42 9.54 -22.86 -14.87
N PRO A 43 8.81 -21.75 -15.03
CA PRO A 43 7.65 -21.48 -14.21
C PRO A 43 6.57 -22.54 -14.44
N GLU A 44 6.24 -23.30 -13.41
CA GLU A 44 5.18 -24.32 -13.46
C GLU A 44 3.77 -23.71 -13.44
N THR A 45 3.65 -22.48 -12.92
CA THR A 45 2.39 -21.77 -12.76
C THR A 45 2.37 -20.48 -13.57
N HIS A 46 1.21 -20.15 -14.15
CA HIS A 46 1.05 -18.91 -14.92
C HIS A 46 1.22 -17.68 -14.00
N ALA A 47 1.85 -16.61 -14.50
CA ALA A 47 2.10 -15.37 -13.75
C ALA A 47 0.84 -14.64 -13.23
N TRP A 48 -0.35 -15.09 -13.62
CA TRP A 48 -1.65 -14.52 -13.27
C TRP A 48 -2.50 -15.50 -12.46
N GLN A 49 -1.87 -16.57 -11.96
CA GLN A 49 -2.55 -17.51 -11.10
C GLN A 49 -3.07 -16.77 -9.87
N ARG A 50 -4.37 -16.92 -9.60
CA ARG A 50 -5.02 -16.28 -8.46
C ARG A 50 -4.52 -16.94 -7.18
N PHE A 51 -3.75 -16.21 -6.38
CA PHE A 51 -3.39 -16.62 -5.03
C PHE A 51 -4.58 -16.46 -4.08
N HIS A 52 -4.57 -17.22 -2.98
CA HIS A 52 -5.69 -17.44 -2.06
C HIS A 52 -6.49 -16.19 -1.66
N VAL A 53 -7.82 -16.33 -1.59
CA VAL A 53 -8.83 -15.31 -1.24
C VAL A 53 -8.57 -14.60 0.10
N ARG A 54 -7.79 -15.20 1.00
CA ARG A 54 -7.63 -14.75 2.39
C ARG A 54 -7.00 -13.36 2.53
N TYR A 55 -6.11 -12.95 1.63
CA TYR A 55 -5.51 -11.60 1.66
C TYR A 55 -6.56 -10.50 1.50
N TYR A 56 -7.58 -10.72 0.69
CA TYR A 56 -8.64 -9.73 0.45
C TYR A 56 -9.41 -9.40 1.72
N THR A 57 -9.72 -10.42 2.53
CA THR A 57 -10.51 -10.23 3.76
C THR A 57 -9.70 -9.45 4.81
N MET A 58 -8.40 -9.73 4.92
CA MET A 58 -7.49 -8.97 5.79
C MET A 58 -7.38 -7.50 5.32
N THR A 59 -7.30 -7.25 4.01
CA THR A 59 -7.26 -5.89 3.47
C THR A 59 -8.56 -5.13 3.73
N LEU A 60 -9.71 -5.77 3.51
CA LEU A 60 -11.01 -5.14 3.79
C LEU A 60 -11.16 -4.79 5.27
N LEU A 61 -10.74 -5.68 6.17
CA LEU A 61 -10.75 -5.41 7.61
C LEU A 61 -9.83 -4.24 7.97
N PHE A 62 -8.62 -4.21 7.39
CA PHE A 62 -7.67 -3.12 7.60
C PHE A 62 -8.24 -1.77 7.15
N VAL A 63 -8.83 -1.71 5.96
CA VAL A 63 -9.47 -0.48 5.44
C VAL A 63 -10.64 -0.06 6.32
N ALA A 64 -11.46 -1.02 6.78
CA ALA A 64 -12.55 -0.72 7.70
C ALA A 64 -12.02 -0.09 9.01
N PHE A 65 -10.98 -0.68 9.59
CA PHE A 65 -10.33 -0.17 10.80
C PHE A 65 -9.68 1.22 10.62
N GLU A 66 -9.00 1.46 9.49
CA GLU A 66 -8.43 2.79 9.21
C GLU A 66 -9.52 3.88 9.14
N MET A 67 -10.70 3.55 8.61
CA MET A 67 -11.83 4.48 8.59
C MET A 67 -12.31 4.83 10.00
N GLU A 68 -12.27 3.90 10.96
CA GLU A 68 -12.64 4.17 12.36
C GLU A 68 -11.72 5.23 12.98
N MET A 69 -10.41 5.12 12.73
CA MET A 69 -9.41 6.07 13.20
C MET A 69 -9.63 7.46 12.59
N MET A 70 -10.05 7.53 11.31
CA MET A 70 -10.41 8.79 10.66
C MET A 70 -11.55 9.53 11.39
N PHE A 71 -12.52 8.80 11.95
CA PHE A 71 -13.61 9.38 12.74
C PHE A 71 -13.21 9.74 14.18
N MET A 72 -12.20 9.08 14.74
CA MET A 72 -11.69 9.40 16.09
C MET A 72 -11.01 10.76 16.17
N TYR A 73 -10.32 11.21 15.11
CA TYR A 73 -9.64 12.50 15.09
C TYR A 73 -10.56 13.71 15.33
N PRO A 74 -11.64 13.93 14.55
CA PRO A 74 -12.55 15.05 14.79
C PRO A 74 -13.31 14.91 16.10
N TRP A 75 -13.67 13.68 16.49
CA TRP A 75 -14.33 13.45 17.78
C TRP A 75 -13.47 13.87 18.97
N ALA A 76 -12.16 13.61 18.94
CA ALA A 76 -11.26 14.00 20.02
C ALA A 76 -11.24 15.52 20.24
N VAL A 77 -11.46 16.31 19.18
CA VAL A 77 -11.61 17.77 19.27
C VAL A 77 -12.95 18.14 19.90
N VAL A 78 -14.05 17.51 19.45
CA VAL A 78 -15.42 17.78 19.95
C VAL A 78 -15.60 17.35 21.42
N PHE A 79 -14.88 16.32 21.86
CA PHE A 79 -14.95 15.82 23.24
C PHE A 79 -14.63 16.90 24.28
N VAL A 80 -13.79 17.90 23.94
CA VAL A 80 -13.45 19.01 24.83
C VAL A 80 -14.68 19.88 25.14
N GLU A 81 -15.61 20.02 24.20
CA GLU A 81 -16.80 20.86 24.32
C GLU A 81 -18.02 20.08 24.85
N GLU A 82 -18.24 18.87 24.35
CA GLU A 82 -19.44 18.07 24.64
C GLU A 82 -19.26 17.06 25.81
N GLY A 83 -18.01 16.78 26.21
CA GLY A 83 -17.69 15.96 27.38
C GLY A 83 -18.32 14.55 27.38
N PRO A 84 -19.05 14.13 28.44
CA PRO A 84 -19.56 12.77 28.59
C PRO A 84 -20.54 12.32 27.50
N LYS A 85 -21.27 13.25 26.87
CA LYS A 85 -22.20 12.92 25.79
C LYS A 85 -21.45 12.46 24.55
N ALA A 86 -20.42 13.20 24.15
CA ALA A 86 -19.54 12.80 23.05
C ALA A 86 -18.83 11.46 23.36
N LEU A 87 -18.49 11.19 24.62
CA LEU A 87 -17.94 9.89 25.01
C LEU A 87 -18.92 8.74 24.78
N ALA A 88 -20.20 8.92 25.12
CA ALA A 88 -21.22 7.89 24.91
C ALA A 88 -21.47 7.65 23.41
N GLU A 89 -21.52 8.71 22.61
CA GLU A 89 -21.71 8.62 21.16
C GLU A 89 -20.54 7.87 20.48
N MET A 90 -19.29 8.21 20.82
CA MET A 90 -18.12 7.50 20.30
C MET A 90 -18.01 6.07 20.85
N GLY A 91 -18.33 5.86 22.12
CA GLY A 91 -18.38 4.51 22.69
C GLY A 91 -19.37 3.60 21.97
N MET A 92 -20.56 4.12 21.62
CA MET A 92 -21.53 3.42 20.81
C MET A 92 -21.00 3.12 19.40
N PHE A 93 -20.39 4.11 18.74
CA PHE A 93 -19.79 3.96 17.42
C PHE A 93 -18.69 2.88 17.40
N LEU A 94 -17.75 2.92 18.32
CA LEU A 94 -16.67 1.93 18.46
C LEU A 94 -17.21 0.55 18.78
N THR A 95 -18.27 0.44 19.58
CA THR A 95 -18.90 -0.85 19.91
C THR A 95 -19.47 -1.51 18.65
N ILE A 96 -20.20 -0.75 17.83
CA ILE A 96 -20.80 -1.28 16.58
C ILE A 96 -19.72 -1.79 15.63
N LEU A 97 -18.63 -1.06 15.50
CA LEU A 97 -17.51 -1.42 14.64
C LEU A 97 -16.71 -2.62 15.17
N SER A 98 -16.46 -2.65 16.48
CA SER A 98 -15.78 -3.75 17.17
C SER A 98 -16.51 -5.09 16.98
N VAL A 99 -17.85 -5.08 16.82
CA VAL A 99 -18.63 -6.28 16.48
C VAL A 99 -18.19 -6.87 15.13
N GLY A 100 -17.85 -6.05 14.15
CA GLY A 100 -17.33 -6.50 12.85
C GLY A 100 -15.99 -7.23 12.99
N ILE A 101 -15.08 -6.70 13.81
CA ILE A 101 -13.79 -7.32 14.12
C ILE A 101 -13.99 -8.64 14.89
N LEU A 102 -14.86 -8.65 15.90
CA LEU A 102 -15.22 -9.84 16.68
C LEU A 102 -15.80 -10.94 15.81
N TYR A 103 -16.71 -10.59 14.89
CA TYR A 103 -17.26 -11.52 13.92
C TYR A 103 -16.17 -12.10 13.02
N GLY A 104 -15.30 -11.23 12.49
CA GLY A 104 -14.16 -11.66 11.69
C GLY A 104 -13.24 -12.63 12.42
N TRP A 105 -12.93 -12.35 13.69
CA TRP A 105 -12.15 -13.26 14.55
C TRP A 105 -12.82 -14.63 14.65
N ARG A 106 -14.13 -14.68 14.94
CA ARG A 106 -14.88 -15.93 15.02
C ARG A 106 -14.76 -16.76 13.74
N GLU A 107 -14.77 -16.11 12.58
CA GLU A 107 -14.65 -16.76 11.26
C GLU A 107 -13.22 -17.22 10.95
N GLY A 108 -12.25 -16.92 11.82
CA GLY A 108 -10.87 -17.40 11.68
C GLY A 108 -10.07 -16.68 10.60
N ILE A 109 -10.45 -15.46 10.22
CA ILE A 109 -9.72 -14.65 9.22
C ILE A 109 -8.25 -14.38 9.59
N PHE A 110 -7.92 -14.48 10.88
CA PHE A 110 -6.57 -14.29 11.40
C PHE A 110 -5.74 -15.57 11.50
N ARG A 111 -6.28 -16.74 11.13
CA ARG A 111 -5.53 -18.01 11.18
C ARG A 111 -4.68 -18.16 9.92
N TRP A 112 -3.37 -18.24 10.12
CA TRP A 112 -2.37 -18.44 9.08
C TRP A 112 -1.87 -19.89 9.17
N GLU A 113 -2.31 -20.73 8.25
CA GLU A 113 -1.79 -22.09 7.99
C GLU A 113 -1.27 -22.13 6.54
#